data_AF-A0A2V9XP23-F1
#
_entry.id   AF-A0A2V9XP23-F1
#
_cell.length_a   1.000
_cell.length_b   1.000
_cell.length_c   1.000
_cell.angle_alpha   90.00
_cell.angle_beta   90.00
_cell.angle_gamma   90.00
#
_symmetry.space_group_name_H-M   'P 1'
#
loop_
_entity.id
_entity.type
_entity.pdbx_description
1 polymer ?
#
loop_
_entity_poly.entity_id
_entity_poly.type
_entity_poly.pdbx_seq_one_letter_code
_entity_poly.pdbx_strand_id
1 'polypeptide(L)' 'MGKTTGFMDYSRELAPRRPVLERVNDWFEIYQDFPEEELRKQGARCMDCGVPFCQTGCPVSNL' A
#
# COMPACT_ATOMS: atom_id res chain seq x y z
N MET A 1 -0.05 -15.16 4.77
CA MET A 1 -0.94 -14.07 5.20
C MET A 1 -0.39 -13.44 6.46
N GLY A 2 -0.45 -12.13 6.60
CA GLY A 2 -0.16 -11.47 7.89
C GLY A 2 -1.23 -11.77 8.94
N LYS A 3 -1.15 -11.11 10.10
CA LYS A 3 -2.15 -11.22 11.16
C LYS A 3 -3.51 -10.72 10.63
N THR A 4 -4.56 -11.53 10.67
CA THR A 4 -5.92 -11.16 10.16
C THR A 4 -6.50 -9.91 10.81
N THR A 5 -6.07 -9.60 12.03
CA THR A 5 -6.43 -8.37 12.75
C THR A 5 -5.43 -7.23 12.58
N GLY A 6 -4.43 -7.36 11.71
CA GLY A 6 -3.35 -6.38 11.56
C GLY A 6 -3.84 -5.00 11.14
N PHE A 7 -5.04 -4.90 10.56
CA PHE A 7 -5.68 -3.61 10.26
C PHE A 7 -6.05 -2.79 11.51
N MET A 8 -6.16 -3.43 12.68
CA MET A 8 -6.39 -2.77 13.97
C MET A 8 -5.08 -2.32 14.63
N ASP A 9 -3.99 -3.03 14.37
CA ASP A 9 -2.69 -2.80 15.03
C ASP A 9 -1.82 -1.78 14.28
N TYR A 10 -1.93 -1.71 12.95
CA TYR A 10 -1.11 -0.84 12.11
C TYR A 10 -1.99 0.22 11.44
N SER A 11 -1.60 1.49 11.43
CA SER A 11 -2.28 2.51 10.62
C SER A 11 -1.98 2.34 9.12
N ARG A 12 -2.86 2.87 8.27
CA ARG A 12 -2.58 2.96 6.84
C ARG A 12 -1.52 4.02 6.59
N GLU A 13 -0.50 3.65 5.83
CA GLU A 13 0.56 4.56 5.40
C GLU A 13 0.71 4.51 3.88
N LEU A 14 1.29 5.57 3.32
CA LEU A 14 1.54 5.71 1.89
C LEU A 14 3.03 5.93 1.66
N ALA A 15 3.50 5.53 0.47
CA ALA A 15 4.85 5.82 0.04
C ALA A 15 5.15 7.33 0.15
N PRO A 16 6.31 7.72 0.73
CA PRO A 16 6.73 9.11 0.76
C PRO A 16 6.77 9.70 -0.65
N ARG A 17 6.53 11.01 -0.73
CA ARG A 17 6.60 11.74 -1.99
C ARG A 17 7.81 12.65 -1.98
N ARG A 18 8.42 12.83 -3.14
CA ARG A 18 9.46 13.84 -3.34
C ARG A 18 8.94 15.25 -2.99
N PRO A 19 9.78 16.12 -2.41
CA PRO A 19 9.40 17.49 -2.11
C PRO A 19 8.84 18.23 -3.33
N VAL A 20 7.83 19.07 -3.11
CA VAL A 20 7.15 19.81 -4.21
C VAL A 20 8.15 20.67 -4.97
N LEU A 21 9.04 21.37 -4.27
CA LEU A 21 10.02 22.27 -4.88
C LEU A 21 11.03 21.54 -5.78
N GLU A 22 11.26 20.24 -5.57
CA GLU A 22 12.13 19.45 -6.44
C GLU A 22 11.35 18.96 -7.66
N ARG A 23 10.21 18.29 -7.45
CA ARG A 23 9.45 17.61 -8.50
C ARG A 23 8.75 18.52 -9.51
N VAL A 24 8.75 19.84 -9.30
CA VAL A 24 8.26 20.82 -10.30
C VAL A 24 9.30 21.13 -11.38
N ASN A 25 10.56 20.75 -11.17
CA ASN A 25 11.66 21.06 -12.08
C ASN A 25 12.07 19.88 -12.97
N ASP A 26 11.42 18.72 -12.84
CA ASP A 26 11.72 17.51 -13.60
C ASP A 26 10.47 16.65 -13.84
N TRP A 27 10.67 15.53 -14.54
CA TRP A 27 9.62 14.56 -14.88
C TRP A 27 9.89 13.17 -14.28
N PHE A 28 10.71 13.09 -13.22
CA PHE A 28 10.98 11.81 -12.57
C PHE A 28 9.80 11.38 -11.68
N GLU A 29 9.81 10.11 -11.29
CA GLU A 29 8.79 9.52 -10.41
C GLU A 29 8.61 10.33 -9.11
N ILE A 30 7.37 10.47 -8.66
CA ILE A 30 7.02 11.31 -7.49
C ILE A 30 7.11 10.49 -6.21
N TYR A 31 6.71 9.22 -6.26
CA TYR A 31 6.77 8.34 -5.11
C TYR A 31 8.20 7.84 -4.90
N GLN A 32 8.61 7.82 -3.64
CA GLN A 32 9.84 7.20 -3.20
C GLN A 32 9.58 5.75 -2.84
N ASP A 33 10.63 4.94 -2.87
CA ASP A 33 10.55 3.54 -2.46
C ASP A 33 9.99 3.42 -1.05
N PHE A 34 9.07 2.48 -0.87
CA PHE A 34 8.51 2.21 0.44
C PHE A 34 9.39 1.17 1.15
N PRO A 35 9.89 1.43 2.37
CA PRO A 35 10.77 0.50 3.06
C PRO A 35 10.13 -0.89 3.19
N GLU A 36 10.92 -1.95 2.97
CA GLU A 36 10.39 -3.34 2.99
C GLU A 36 9.68 -3.68 4.31
N GLU A 37 10.19 -3.21 5.44
CA GLU A 37 9.58 -3.41 6.75
C GLU A 37 8.17 -2.81 6.82
N GLU A 38 7.99 -1.60 6.28
CA GLU A 38 6.70 -0.92 6.24
C GLU A 38 5.76 -1.57 5.22
N LEU A 39 6.26 -2.03 4.08
CA LEU A 39 5.49 -2.84 3.12
C LEU A 39 4.93 -4.10 3.79
N ARG A 40 5.73 -4.80 4.60
CA ARG A 40 5.28 -5.98 5.35
C ARG A 40 4.17 -5.63 6.33
N LYS A 41 4.29 -4.51 7.06
CA LYS A 41 3.23 -4.02 7.98
C LYS A 41 1.95 -3.67 7.21
N GLN A 42 2.05 -2.97 6.09
CA GLN A 42 0.88 -2.62 5.27
C GLN A 42 0.22 -3.85 4.64
N GLY A 43 1.00 -4.83 4.16
CA GLY A 43 0.49 -6.10 3.66
C GLY A 43 -0.18 -6.94 4.75
N ALA A 44 0.30 -6.85 5.99
CA ALA A 44 -0.33 -7.50 7.14
C ALA A 44 -1.69 -6.91 7.53
N ARG A 45 -2.11 -5.77 6.97
CA ARG A 45 -3.45 -5.20 7.16
C ARG A 45 -4.53 -5.92 6.35
N CYS A 46 -4.19 -6.86 5.46
CA CYS A 46 -5.18 -7.67 4.77
C CYS A 46 -6.01 -8.49 5.78
N MET A 47 -7.34 -8.39 5.68
CA MET A 47 -8.26 -9.04 6.62
C MET A 47 -8.50 -10.52 6.34
N ASP A 48 -8.06 -11.03 5.19
CA ASP A 48 -8.43 -12.36 4.70
C ASP A 48 -9.94 -12.61 4.78
N CYS A 49 -10.72 -11.67 4.23
CA CYS A 49 -12.15 -11.48 4.54
C CYS A 49 -13.11 -12.57 4.02
N GLY A 50 -12.62 -13.66 3.43
CA GLY A 50 -13.41 -14.80 2.91
C GLY A 50 -14.19 -14.50 1.63
N VAL A 51 -14.86 -13.35 1.54
CA VAL A 51 -15.43 -12.78 0.31
C VAL A 51 -14.60 -11.55 -0.07
N PRO A 52 -13.58 -11.71 -0.93
CA PRO A 52 -12.63 -10.63 -1.23
C PRO A 52 -13.21 -9.63 -2.23
N PHE A 53 -13.93 -8.62 -1.74
CA PHE A 53 -14.47 -7.54 -2.58
C PHE A 53 -13.39 -6.77 -3.35
N CYS A 54 -12.14 -6.77 -2.85
CA CYS A 54 -10.99 -6.21 -3.57
C CYS A 54 -10.73 -6.92 -4.91
N GLN A 55 -10.95 -8.23 -5.00
CA GLN A 55 -10.77 -8.98 -6.25
C GLN A 55 -11.92 -8.72 -7.22
N THR A 56 -13.18 -8.70 -6.73
CA THR A 56 -14.35 -8.35 -7.56
C THR A 56 -14.28 -6.91 -8.08
N GLY A 57 -13.69 -5.98 -7.31
CA GLY A 57 -13.47 -4.60 -7.74
C GLY A 57 -12.31 -4.43 -8.74
N CYS A 58 -11.48 -5.45 -8.93
CA CYS A 58 -10.36 -5.41 -9.86
C CYS A 58 -10.85 -5.82 -11.27
N PRO A 59 -10.73 -4.95 -12.29
CA PRO A 59 -11.23 -5.25 -13.64
C PRO A 59 -10.50 -6.41 -14.34
N VAL A 60 -9.33 -6.80 -13.82
CA VAL A 60 -8.54 -7.94 -14.33
C VAL A 60 -8.55 -9.13 -13.38
N SER A 61 -9.34 -9.08 -12.29
CA SER A 61 -9.50 -10.19 -11.34
C SER A 61 -8.19 -10.74 -10.78
N ASN A 62 -7.26 -9.85 -10.40
CA ASN A 62 -6.00 -10.26 -9.76
C ASN A 62 -6.30 -11.05 -8.48
N LEU A 63 -5.66 -12.23 -8.36
CA LEU A 63 -5.76 -13.14 -7.21
C LEU A 63 -4.58 -12.96 -6.26
#